data_AF-A0A251XK34-F1
#
_entry.id   AF-A0A251XK34-F1
#
_cell.length_a   1.000
_cell.length_b   1.000
_cell.length_c   1.000
_cell.angle_alpha   90.00
_cell.angle_beta   90.00
_cell.angle_gamma   90.00
#
_symmetry.space_group_name_H-M   'P 1'
#
loop_
_entity.id
_entity.type
_entity.pdbx_description
1 polymer ?
#
loop_
_entity_poly.entity_id
_entity_poly.type
_entity_poly.pdbx_seq_one_letter_code
_entity_poly.pdbx_strand_id
1 'polypeptide(L)'
;MPQQITPPRGMRDFLPAEKARREQALAIIRRTYRAHGFDEIETPVVEESGRLHAGLGGDNEKLAYSVLKRGLSVDDLHAAADAGDVLALSDLGLRFDLTVPLARFYASHRAELPGVFRSIQAAPSGVPSARRRAATASSCSATSTSSARPGSWPRSS
;
A
#
# COMPACT_ATOMS: atom_id res chain seq x y z
N MET A 1 -5.14 40.89 2.37
CA MET A 1 -4.73 39.87 3.35
C MET A 1 -4.19 38.68 2.57
N PRO A 2 -2.96 38.20 2.85
CA PRO A 2 -2.46 37.00 2.19
C PRO A 2 -3.33 35.80 2.57
N GLN A 3 -3.79 35.04 1.57
CA GLN A 3 -4.52 33.79 1.83
C GLN A 3 -3.56 32.76 2.41
N GLN A 4 -3.96 32.16 3.54
CA GLN A 4 -3.21 31.08 4.15
C GLN A 4 -3.40 29.81 3.32
N ILE A 5 -2.33 29.37 2.65
CA ILE A 5 -2.31 28.12 1.88
C ILE A 5 -2.11 26.99 2.88
N THR A 6 -3.06 26.05 2.91
CA THR A 6 -3.02 24.89 3.82
C THR A 6 -3.11 23.59 3.02
N PRO A 7 -2.48 22.51 3.50
CA PRO A 7 -2.57 21.22 2.81
C PRO A 7 -4.01 20.70 2.81
N PRO A 8 -4.35 19.79 1.87
CA PRO A 8 -5.67 19.14 1.85
C PRO A 8 -6.03 18.51 3.19
N ARG A 9 -7.32 18.44 3.50
CA ARG A 9 -7.81 17.90 4.78
C ARG A 9 -7.25 16.50 5.02
N GLY A 10 -6.66 16.30 6.20
CA GLY A 10 -6.04 15.04 6.58
C GLY A 10 -4.57 14.93 6.16
N MET A 11 -4.07 15.77 5.26
CA MET A 11 -2.65 15.81 4.91
C MET A 11 -1.89 16.77 5.83
N ARG A 12 -0.60 16.50 6.02
CA ARG A 12 0.26 17.30 6.91
C ARG A 12 1.65 17.42 6.30
N ASP A 13 2.20 18.63 6.38
CA ASP A 13 3.60 18.90 6.06
C ASP A 13 4.49 18.62 7.28
N PHE A 14 5.61 17.96 7.04
CA PHE A 14 6.64 17.75 8.05
C PHE A 14 7.76 18.76 7.87
N LEU A 15 7.98 19.60 8.88
CA LEU A 15 9.10 20.53 8.87
C LEU A 15 10.44 19.79 9.02
N PRO A 16 11.58 20.38 8.60
CA PRO A 16 12.87 19.69 8.55
C PRO A 16 13.25 18.97 9.86
N ALA A 17 13.05 19.60 11.02
CA ALA A 17 13.38 19.01 12.32
C ALA A 17 12.47 17.81 12.69
N GLU A 18 11.20 17.84 12.27
CA GLU A 18 10.29 16.70 12.46
C GLU A 18 10.62 15.56 11.51
N LYS A 19 10.89 15.90 10.25
CA LYS A 19 11.30 14.93 9.22
C LYS A 19 12.59 14.22 9.61
N ALA A 20 13.60 14.94 10.10
CA ALA A 20 14.87 14.38 10.56
C ALA A 20 14.66 13.36 11.70
N ARG A 21 13.82 13.67 12.69
CA ARG A 21 13.49 12.76 13.80
C ARG A 21 12.80 11.49 13.30
N ARG A 22 11.88 11.60 12.33
CA ARG A 22 11.22 10.45 11.71
C ARG A 22 12.19 9.57 10.95
N GLU A 23 13.09 10.16 10.16
CA GLU A 23 14.11 9.41 9.43
C GLU A 23 15.07 8.68 10.37
N GLN A 24 15.44 9.29 11.51
CA GLN A 24 16.26 8.61 12.52
C GLN A 24 15.56 7.35 13.06
N ALA A 25 14.26 7.43 13.35
CA ALA A 25 13.49 6.27 13.80
C ALA A 25 13.40 5.18 12.72
N LEU A 26 13.12 5.56 11.46
CA LEU A 26 13.08 4.63 10.34
C LEU A 26 14.44 3.97 10.09
N ALA A 27 15.55 4.71 10.22
CA ALA A 27 16.90 4.18 10.08
C ALA A 27 17.22 3.11 11.13
N ILE A 28 16.77 3.29 12.38
CA ILE A 28 16.91 2.27 13.43
C ILE A 28 16.12 1.02 13.08
N ILE A 29 14.86 1.17 12.64
CA ILE A 29 14.00 0.05 12.25
C ILE A 29 14.66 -0.74 11.10
N ARG A 30 15.04 -0.07 10.00
CA ARG A 30 15.70 -0.69 8.85
C ARG A 30 16.96 -1.43 9.25
N ARG A 31 17.83 -0.80 10.06
CA ARG A 31 19.08 -1.41 10.54
C ARG A 31 18.81 -2.70 11.31
N THR A 32 17.83 -2.69 12.22
CA THR A 32 17.48 -3.88 13.00
C THR A 32 16.99 -5.01 12.10
N TYR A 33 16.04 -4.75 11.19
CA TYR A 33 15.54 -5.79 10.29
C TYR A 33 16.60 -6.32 9.32
N ARG A 34 17.47 -5.45 8.81
CA ARG A 34 18.60 -5.87 7.97
C ARG A 34 19.56 -6.80 8.71
N ALA A 35 19.83 -6.53 10.00
CA ALA A 35 20.63 -7.42 10.83
C ALA A 35 20.00 -8.83 11.03
N HIS A 36 18.70 -8.96 10.80
CA HIS A 36 17.96 -10.22 10.81
C HIS A 36 17.73 -10.82 9.41
N GLY A 37 18.41 -10.32 8.38
CA GLY A 37 18.35 -10.87 7.02
C GLY A 37 17.06 -10.54 6.27
N PHE A 38 16.47 -9.37 6.54
CA PHE A 38 15.41 -8.79 5.73
C PHE A 38 16.00 -7.83 4.69
N ASP A 39 15.51 -7.91 3.46
CA ASP A 39 15.81 -6.99 2.39
C ASP A 39 14.77 -5.86 2.33
N GLU A 40 15.22 -4.65 2.03
CA GLU A 40 14.30 -3.53 1.82
C GLU A 40 13.77 -3.56 0.39
N ILE A 41 12.45 -3.42 0.25
CA ILE A 41 11.79 -3.30 -1.06
C ILE A 41 10.86 -2.10 -1.05
N GLU A 42 10.51 -1.65 -2.24
CA GLU A 42 9.50 -0.61 -2.43
C GLU A 42 8.51 -1.04 -3.49
N THR A 43 7.24 -0.76 -3.23
CA THR A 43 6.16 -0.96 -4.18
C THR A 43 5.56 0.39 -4.55
N PRO A 44 4.93 0.52 -5.73
CA PRO A 44 4.18 1.72 -6.08
C PRO A 44 3.09 2.06 -5.05
N VAL A 45 2.85 3.36 -4.84
CA VAL A 45 1.76 3.84 -3.98
C VAL A 45 0.40 3.63 -4.64
N VAL A 46 0.37 3.61 -5.98
CA VAL A 46 -0.82 3.41 -6.79
C VAL A 46 -0.80 1.99 -7.37
N GLU A 47 -1.91 1.29 -7.22
CA GLU A 47 -2.14 -0.07 -7.71
C GLU A 47 -3.39 -0.11 -8.60
N GLU A 48 -3.58 -1.21 -9.33
CA GLU A 48 -4.80 -1.43 -10.10
C GLU A 48 -6.03 -1.49 -9.18
N SER A 49 -7.09 -0.76 -9.54
CA SER A 49 -8.34 -0.72 -8.75
C SER A 49 -8.91 -2.11 -8.52
N GLY A 50 -8.89 -2.98 -9.53
CA GLY A 50 -9.36 -4.36 -9.43
C GLY A 50 -8.59 -5.19 -8.38
N ARG A 51 -7.29 -4.95 -8.18
CA ARG A 51 -6.50 -5.63 -7.14
C ARG A 51 -6.83 -5.16 -5.73
N LEU A 52 -7.11 -3.87 -5.58
CA LEU A 52 -7.46 -3.29 -4.29
C LEU A 52 -8.86 -3.70 -3.81
N HIS A 53 -9.74 -4.11 -4.74
CA HIS A 53 -11.11 -4.54 -4.46
C HIS A 53 -11.34 -6.04 -4.73
N ALA A 54 -10.27 -6.84 -4.72
CA ALA A 54 -10.33 -8.28 -5.02
C ALA A 54 -10.82 -9.16 -3.85
N GLY A 55 -11.29 -8.56 -2.74
CA GLY A 55 -11.67 -9.28 -1.52
C GLY A 55 -10.48 -9.64 -0.60
N LEU A 56 -9.26 -9.23 -0.95
CA LEU A 56 -8.05 -9.49 -0.16
C LEU A 56 -7.86 -8.48 0.98
N GLY A 57 -8.48 -7.30 0.89
CA GLY A 57 -8.37 -6.23 1.87
C GLY A 57 -9.47 -6.23 2.94
N GLY A 58 -10.50 -7.06 2.79
CA GLY A 58 -11.66 -7.10 3.68
C GLY A 58 -12.32 -5.72 3.81
N ASP A 59 -12.58 -5.27 5.04
CA ASP A 59 -13.15 -3.94 5.27
C ASP A 59 -12.21 -2.79 4.90
N ASN A 60 -10.92 -3.03 4.72
CA ASN A 60 -9.96 -1.99 4.35
C ASN A 60 -10.07 -1.57 2.88
N GLU A 61 -10.74 -2.35 2.02
CA GLU A 61 -10.93 -1.98 0.61
C GLU A 61 -11.74 -0.69 0.48
N LYS A 62 -12.71 -0.49 1.39
CA LYS A 62 -13.50 0.74 1.52
C LYS A 62 -12.66 1.97 1.85
N LEU A 63 -11.40 1.77 2.26
CA LEU A 63 -10.46 2.83 2.60
C LEU A 63 -9.59 3.27 1.41
N ALA A 64 -9.66 2.57 0.28
CA ALA A 64 -8.88 2.91 -0.91
C ALA A 64 -9.36 4.23 -1.52
N TYR A 65 -8.43 5.14 -1.79
CA TYR A 65 -8.73 6.29 -2.64
C TYR A 65 -8.67 5.85 -4.09
N SER A 66 -9.77 6.00 -4.82
CA SER A 66 -9.83 5.73 -6.26
C SER A 66 -9.24 6.89 -7.07
N VAL A 67 -8.47 6.55 -8.11
CA VAL A 67 -7.97 7.48 -9.12
C VAL A 67 -8.84 7.30 -10.36
N LEU A 68 -9.52 8.37 -10.76
CA LEU A 68 -10.40 8.35 -11.92
C LEU A 68 -9.61 8.18 -13.22
N LYS A 69 -10.22 7.49 -14.18
CA LYS A 69 -9.72 7.39 -15.55
C LYS A 69 -9.56 8.81 -16.13
N ARG A 70 -8.53 8.99 -16.96
CA ARG A 70 -8.33 10.25 -17.68
C ARG A 70 -9.30 10.33 -18.86
N GLY A 71 -9.83 11.52 -19.11
CA GLY A 71 -10.68 11.78 -20.27
C GLY A 71 -12.09 11.19 -20.17
N LEU A 72 -12.63 11.03 -18.96
CA LEU A 72 -14.02 10.60 -18.77
C LEU A 72 -14.98 11.56 -19.48
N SER A 73 -15.90 10.97 -20.25
CA SER A 73 -17.00 11.67 -20.89
C SER A 73 -18.23 11.72 -19.99
N VAL A 74 -19.21 12.53 -20.37
CA VAL A 74 -20.52 12.56 -19.69
C VAL A 74 -21.25 11.22 -19.83
N ASP A 75 -21.08 10.55 -20.96
CA ASP A 75 -21.68 9.24 -21.22
C ASP A 75 -21.11 8.17 -20.29
N ASP A 76 -19.81 8.22 -19.98
CA ASP A 76 -19.18 7.33 -18.99
C ASP A 76 -19.78 7.53 -17.59
N LEU A 77 -20.09 8.78 -17.22
CA LEU A 77 -20.72 9.11 -15.94
C LEU A 77 -22.16 8.58 -15.88
N HIS A 78 -22.94 8.76 -16.96
CA HIS A 78 -24.29 8.21 -17.04
C HIS A 78 -24.29 6.69 -17.00
N ALA A 79 -23.40 6.04 -17.76
CA ALA A 79 -23.28 4.59 -17.77
C ALA A 79 -22.94 4.02 -16.38
N ALA A 80 -22.00 4.65 -15.65
CA ALA A 80 -21.66 4.26 -14.28
C ALA A 80 -22.83 4.47 -13.30
N ALA A 81 -23.60 5.55 -13.47
CA ALA A 81 -24.78 5.84 -12.65
C ALA A 81 -25.91 4.83 -12.90
N ASP A 82 -26.20 4.52 -14.17
CA ASP A 82 -27.24 3.56 -14.57
C ASP A 82 -26.90 2.14 -14.10
N ALA A 83 -25.62 1.76 -14.16
CA ALA A 83 -25.13 0.48 -13.66
C ALA A 83 -25.03 0.42 -12.12
N GLY A 84 -25.08 1.57 -11.43
CA GLY A 84 -24.84 1.65 -9.99
C GLY A 84 -23.41 1.29 -9.56
N ASP A 85 -22.45 1.33 -10.50
CA ASP A 85 -21.06 0.95 -10.28
C ASP A 85 -20.12 2.14 -10.46
N VAL A 86 -19.81 2.82 -9.35
CA VAL A 86 -18.90 3.97 -9.33
C VAL A 86 -17.45 3.56 -9.56
N LEU A 87 -17.07 2.32 -9.27
CA LEU A 87 -15.70 1.83 -9.49
C LEU A 87 -15.40 1.69 -10.99
N ALA A 88 -16.42 1.60 -11.85
CA ALA A 88 -16.24 1.62 -13.30
C ALA A 88 -15.53 2.89 -13.81
N LEU A 89 -15.58 4.00 -13.04
CA LEU A 89 -14.93 5.27 -13.37
C LEU A 89 -13.44 5.31 -12.99
N SER A 90 -12.94 4.36 -12.19
CA SER A 90 -11.55 4.28 -11.75
C SER A 90 -10.84 3.05 -12.30
N ASP A 91 -9.61 3.23 -12.75
CA ASP A 91 -8.71 2.14 -13.17
C ASP A 91 -7.59 1.89 -12.16
N LEU A 92 -7.25 2.91 -11.37
CA LEU A 92 -6.18 2.89 -10.40
C LEU A 92 -6.69 3.31 -9.01
N GLY A 93 -5.95 2.95 -7.97
CA GLY A 93 -6.23 3.38 -6.60
C GLY A 93 -4.96 3.49 -5.75
N LEU A 94 -5.00 4.37 -4.75
CA LEU A 94 -3.95 4.47 -3.76
C LEU A 94 -4.05 3.31 -2.78
N ARG A 95 -2.92 2.64 -2.51
CA ARG A 95 -2.85 1.56 -1.54
C ARG A 95 -3.27 2.02 -0.14
N PHE A 96 -4.12 1.22 0.49
CA PHE A 96 -4.51 1.39 1.90
C PHE A 96 -3.56 0.66 2.85
N ASP A 97 -2.88 -0.38 2.36
CA ASP A 97 -1.91 -1.18 3.11
C ASP A 97 -0.64 -1.48 2.30
N LEU A 98 0.26 -2.26 2.89
CA LEU A 98 1.49 -2.73 2.25
C LEU A 98 1.41 -4.22 1.86
N THR A 99 0.37 -4.96 2.26
CA THR A 99 0.25 -6.41 2.06
C THR A 99 -0.22 -6.74 0.65
N VAL A 100 -1.23 -6.04 0.12
CA VAL A 100 -1.72 -6.27 -1.25
C VAL A 100 -0.62 -5.98 -2.28
N PRO A 101 0.09 -4.82 -2.23
CA PRO A 101 1.23 -4.57 -3.11
C PRO A 101 2.37 -5.57 -2.93
N LEU A 102 2.65 -6.01 -1.71
CA LEU A 102 3.67 -7.02 -1.43
C LEU A 102 3.32 -8.38 -2.07
N ALA A 103 2.08 -8.83 -1.96
CA ALA A 103 1.63 -10.07 -2.57
C ALA A 103 1.79 -10.03 -4.10
N ARG A 104 1.39 -8.91 -4.72
CA ARG A 104 1.62 -8.67 -6.16
C ARG A 104 3.11 -8.69 -6.51
N PHE A 105 3.94 -8.00 -5.73
CA PHE A 105 5.38 -7.94 -5.94
C PHE A 105 6.00 -9.34 -5.92
N TYR A 106 5.70 -10.13 -4.89
CA TYR A 106 6.19 -11.50 -4.78
C TYR A 106 5.71 -12.37 -5.95
N ALA A 107 4.41 -12.33 -6.28
CA ALA A 107 3.86 -13.11 -7.38
C ALA A 107 4.53 -12.80 -8.73
N SER A 108 4.86 -11.52 -8.97
CA SER A 108 5.45 -11.05 -10.22
C SER A 108 6.94 -11.39 -10.34
N HIS A 109 7.67 -11.44 -9.22
CA HIS A 109 9.14 -11.59 -9.23
C HIS A 109 9.63 -12.90 -8.60
N ARG A 110 8.73 -13.85 -8.25
CA ARG A 110 9.09 -15.07 -7.50
C ARG A 110 10.25 -15.88 -8.08
N ALA A 111 10.49 -15.80 -9.39
CA ALA A 111 11.56 -16.51 -10.08
C ALA A 111 12.95 -15.87 -9.87
N GLU A 112 12.97 -14.56 -9.56
CA GLU A 112 14.19 -13.77 -9.32
C GLU A 112 14.51 -13.66 -7.82
N LEU A 113 13.57 -14.05 -6.95
CA LEU A 113 13.68 -13.97 -5.51
C LEU A 113 14.31 -15.23 -4.88
N PRO A 114 14.99 -15.09 -3.72
CA PRO A 114 15.49 -16.24 -2.98
C PRO A 114 14.34 -17.14 -2.49
N GLY A 115 14.60 -18.44 -2.32
CA GLY A 115 13.58 -19.41 -1.91
C GLY A 115 12.95 -19.15 -0.53
N VAL A 116 13.64 -18.39 0.32
CA VAL A 116 13.05 -17.74 1.50
C VAL A 116 13.22 -16.25 1.30
N PHE A 117 12.10 -15.55 1.11
CA PHE A 117 12.08 -14.12 0.92
C PHE A 117 11.64 -13.42 2.19
N ARG A 118 12.50 -12.56 2.73
CA ARG A 118 12.24 -11.73 3.91
C ARG A 118 12.37 -10.29 3.49
N SER A 119 11.29 -9.53 3.60
CA SER A 119 11.30 -8.12 3.20
C SER A 119 10.73 -7.18 4.23
N ILE A 120 11.26 -5.96 4.24
CA ILE A 120 10.72 -4.82 4.96
C ILE A 120 10.34 -3.72 3.98
N GLN A 121 9.18 -3.10 4.21
CA GLN A 121 8.75 -1.89 3.53
C GLN A 121 8.50 -0.81 4.58
N ALA A 122 8.95 0.41 4.30
CA ALA A 122 8.71 1.59 5.12
C ALA A 122 8.25 2.73 4.21
N ALA A 123 6.93 2.91 4.09
CA ALA A 123 6.37 3.80 3.09
C ALA A 123 5.10 4.50 3.59
N PRO A 124 4.72 5.65 3.00
CA PRO A 124 3.42 6.22 3.27
C PRO A 124 2.29 5.30 2.74
N SER A 125 1.25 5.13 3.54
CA SER A 125 -0.02 4.53 3.13
C SER A 125 -1.17 5.51 3.38
N GLY A 126 -2.14 5.50 2.47
CA GLY A 126 -3.36 6.30 2.61
C GLY A 126 -4.30 5.63 3.59
N VAL A 127 -4.64 6.30 4.68
CA VAL A 127 -5.64 5.81 5.64
C VAL A 127 -6.69 6.90 5.80
N PRO A 128 -7.92 6.73 5.30
CA PRO A 128 -9.02 7.62 5.60
C PRO A 128 -9.24 7.64 7.11
N SER A 129 -9.08 8.81 7.72
CA SER A 129 -9.19 8.97 9.16
C SER A 129 -10.40 9.84 9.48
N ALA A 130 -11.43 9.24 10.10
CA ALA A 130 -12.59 9.96 10.64
C ALA A 130 -12.28 10.71 11.96
N ARG A 131 -11.16 10.42 12.62
CA ARG A 131 -10.64 11.18 13.78
C ARG A 131 -9.56 12.16 13.30
N ARG A 132 -9.16 13.13 14.12
CA ARG A 132 -8.04 14.06 13.81
C ARG A 132 -6.68 13.34 13.82
N ARG A 133 -6.50 12.29 13.01
CA ARG A 133 -5.22 11.65 12.68
C ARG A 133 -4.91 11.95 11.21
N ALA A 134 -3.63 12.01 10.87
CA ALA A 134 -3.21 12.29 9.50
C ALA A 134 -3.69 11.16 8.57
N ALA A 135 -4.26 11.54 7.42
CA ALA A 135 -4.73 10.65 6.36
C ALA A 135 -3.58 9.95 5.62
N THR A 136 -2.35 10.42 5.81
CA THR A 136 -1.13 9.71 5.41
C THR A 136 -0.37 9.30 6.65
N ALA A 137 -0.14 7.99 6.82
CA ALA A 137 0.70 7.44 7.87
C ALA A 137 1.95 6.80 7.24
N SER A 138 3.12 6.93 7.89
CA SER A 138 4.24 6.05 7.58
C SER A 138 3.93 4.70 8.21
N SER A 139 3.67 3.69 7.39
CA SER A 139 3.56 2.31 7.82
C SER A 139 4.89 1.59 7.58
N CYS A 140 5.24 0.71 8.51
CA CYS A 140 6.33 -0.25 8.33
C CYS A 140 5.74 -1.65 8.43
N SER A 141 5.95 -2.47 7.41
CA SER A 141 5.57 -3.89 7.40
C SER A 141 6.79 -4.75 7.15
N ALA A 142 6.94 -5.80 7.94
CA ALA A 142 7.96 -6.83 7.73
C ALA A 142 7.27 -8.17 7.51
N THR A 143 7.65 -8.87 6.45
CA THR A 143 7.01 -10.14 6.07
C THR A 143 8.06 -11.15 5.66
N SER A 144 7.89 -12.38 6.09
CA SER A 144 8.69 -13.53 5.67
C SER A 144 7.80 -14.53 4.93
N THR A 145 8.19 -14.88 3.72
CA THR A 145 7.51 -15.88 2.89
C THR A 145 8.51 -16.99 2.56
N SER A 146 8.17 -18.23 2.87
CA SER A 146 8.96 -19.40 2.46
C SER A 146 8.19 -20.16 1.40
N SER A 147 8.86 -20.59 0.34
CA SER A 147 8.29 -21.60 -0.55
C SER A 147 8.29 -22.94 0.18
N ALA A 148 7.12 -23.48 0.53
CA ALA A 148 7.03 -24.89 0.90
C ALA A 148 7.43 -25.72 -0.33
N ARG A 149 8.54 -26.46 -0.25
CA ARG A 149 8.86 -27.47 -1.26
C ARG A 149 7.72 -28.50 -1.25
N PRO A 150 7.08 -28.82 -2.40
CA PRO A 150 6.13 -29.91 -2.45
C PRO A 150 6.93 -31.22 -2.32
N GLY A 151 6.90 -31.84 -1.14
CA GLY A 151 7.42 -33.18 -0.94
C GLY A 151 8.41 -33.33 0.21
N SER A 152 7.89 -33.37 1.44
CA SER A 152 8.47 -34.18 2.54
C SER A 152 7.53 -34.11 3.76
N TRP A 153 6.36 -34.74 3.66
CA TRP A 153 5.65 -35.18 4.86
C TRP A 153 6.15 -36.59 5.17
N PRO A 154 6.78 -36.85 6.33
CA PRO A 154 7.03 -38.22 6.75
C PRO A 154 5.67 -38.88 6.99
N ARG A 155 5.36 -39.92 6.23
CA ARG A 155 4.27 -40.83 6.59
C ARG A 155 4.71 -41.55 7.86
N SER A 156 4.11 -41.19 8.98
CA SER A 156 4.14 -42.03 10.17
C SER A 156 3.48 -43.36 9.83
N SER A 157 4.21 -44.45 10.05
CA SER A 157 3.72 -45.83 10.02
C SER A 157 2.84 -46.12 11.23
#